data_AF-A0A2E5LS66-F1
#
_entry.id   AF-A0A2E5LS66-F1
#
_cell.length_a   1.000
_cell.length_b   1.000
_cell.length_c   1.000
_cell.angle_alpha   90.00
_cell.angle_beta   90.00
_cell.angle_gamma   90.00
#
_symmetry.space_group_name_H-M   'P 1'
#
loop_
_entity.id
_entity.type
_entity.pdbx_description
1 polymer ?
#
loop_
_entity_poly.entity_id
_entity_poly.type
_entity_poly.pdbx_seq_one_letter_code
_entity_poly.pdbx_strand_id
1 'polypeptide(L)'
;MGVVSLLLFVSLPVLAGVCTQVYVYRSNFNRTVAGSIIIGFGVGCIPLIGIGYWLREQISMDGVVAVMLIYLCAGYSFFHANNMGETSRRVRISLELANAPEGLTYEQILNRYNSNTQVQRRLARLLEAGDIEQSGTAICLKKRRILVMYYVVYFFKHLVFGSTNH
;
A
#
# COMPACT_ATOMS: atom_id res chain seq x y z
N MET A 1 -16.93 1.17 -30.81
CA MET A 1 -15.75 1.13 -29.93
C MET A 1 -15.25 -0.30 -29.82
N GLY A 2 -13.95 -0.54 -30.01
CA GLY A 2 -13.36 -1.82 -29.65
C GLY A 2 -13.19 -1.90 -28.14
N VAL A 3 -13.58 -3.01 -27.52
CA VAL A 3 -13.31 -3.32 -26.10
C VAL A 3 -11.84 -3.08 -25.75
N VAL A 4 -10.95 -3.31 -26.72
CA VAL A 4 -9.50 -3.10 -26.63
C VAL A 4 -9.12 -1.65 -26.30
N SER A 5 -9.71 -0.65 -26.96
CA SER A 5 -9.35 0.76 -26.73
C SER A 5 -9.73 1.23 -25.32
N LEU A 6 -10.87 0.76 -24.81
CA LEU A 6 -11.31 1.04 -23.45
C LEU A 6 -10.40 0.37 -22.41
N LEU A 7 -10.03 -0.90 -22.65
CA LEU A 7 -9.10 -1.60 -21.78
C LEU A 7 -7.74 -0.92 -21.73
N LEU A 8 -7.22 -0.45 -22.87
CA LEU A 8 -5.97 0.32 -22.92
C LEU A 8 -6.09 1.64 -22.16
N PHE A 9 -7.21 2.35 -22.30
CA PHE A 9 -7.43 3.62 -21.62
C PHE A 9 -7.41 3.49 -20.09
N VAL A 10 -7.93 2.38 -19.55
CA VAL A 10 -7.96 2.13 -18.11
C VAL A 10 -6.65 1.52 -17.59
N SER A 11 -6.09 0.55 -18.31
CA SER A 11 -4.96 -0.24 -17.81
C SER A 11 -3.60 0.43 -17.97
N LEU A 12 -3.36 1.15 -19.06
CA LEU A 12 -2.05 1.73 -19.35
C LEU A 12 -1.60 2.78 -18.31
N PRO A 13 -2.47 3.68 -17.82
CA PRO A 13 -2.14 4.59 -16.73
C PRO A 13 -1.70 3.89 -15.45
N VAL A 14 -2.41 2.84 -15.07
CA VAL A 14 -2.12 2.07 -13.86
C VAL A 14 -0.79 1.33 -14.01
N LEU A 15 -0.57 0.68 -15.14
CA LEU A 15 0.68 -0.03 -15.41
C LEU A 15 1.88 0.92 -15.43
N ALA A 16 1.77 2.05 -16.13
CA ALA A 16 2.81 3.07 -16.15
C ALA A 16 3.11 3.55 -14.72
N GLY A 17 2.08 3.89 -13.95
CA GLY A 17 2.26 4.40 -12.59
C GLY A 17 2.88 3.40 -11.63
N VAL A 18 2.45 2.12 -11.66
CA VAL A 18 3.02 1.06 -10.83
C VAL A 18 4.46 0.76 -11.23
N CYS A 19 4.75 0.60 -12.53
CA CYS A 19 6.12 0.35 -13.00
C CYS A 19 7.07 1.49 -12.60
N THR A 20 6.63 2.75 -12.74
CA THR A 20 7.41 3.91 -12.30
C THR A 20 7.59 3.91 -10.78
N GLN A 21 6.54 3.66 -10.00
CA GLN A 21 6.64 3.61 -8.54
C GLN A 21 7.66 2.56 -8.07
N VAL A 22 7.59 1.36 -8.64
CA VAL A 22 8.55 0.27 -8.36
C VAL A 22 9.96 0.67 -8.77
N TYR A 23 10.13 1.22 -9.96
CA TYR A 23 11.44 1.66 -10.45
C TYR A 23 12.05 2.77 -9.56
N VAL A 24 11.27 3.81 -9.24
CA VAL A 24 11.72 4.94 -8.40
C VAL A 24 12.10 4.48 -7.01
N TYR A 25 11.33 3.55 -6.43
CA TYR A 25 11.64 3.00 -5.12
C TYR A 25 12.91 2.13 -5.14
N ARG A 26 13.02 1.22 -6.12
CA ARG A 26 14.16 0.29 -6.23
C ARG A 26 15.47 0.97 -6.64
N SER A 27 15.41 2.02 -7.45
CA SER A 27 16.57 2.80 -7.86
C SER A 27 17.09 3.73 -6.76
N ASN A 28 16.46 3.75 -5.58
CA ASN A 28 16.75 4.67 -4.48
C ASN A 28 16.62 6.16 -4.87
N PHE A 29 15.95 6.48 -5.99
CA PHE A 29 15.70 7.87 -6.40
C PHE A 29 14.80 8.59 -5.38
N ASN A 30 13.86 7.87 -4.76
CA ASN A 30 13.12 8.35 -3.59
C ASN A 30 13.11 7.27 -2.50
N ARG A 31 13.63 7.61 -1.31
CA ARG A 31 13.74 6.68 -0.18
C ARG A 31 12.41 6.42 0.53
N THR A 32 11.37 7.22 0.25
CA THR A 32 10.06 7.07 0.88
C THR A 32 9.08 6.34 -0.04
N VAL A 33 8.33 5.39 0.53
CA VAL A 33 7.26 4.68 -0.19
C VAL A 33 6.18 5.68 -0.64
N ALA A 34 5.82 6.64 0.21
CA ALA A 34 4.87 7.69 -0.14
C ALA A 34 5.32 8.50 -1.36
N GLY A 35 6.58 8.93 -1.40
CA GLY A 35 7.12 9.72 -2.50
C GLY A 35 7.18 8.95 -3.83
N SER A 36 7.54 7.66 -3.80
CA SER A 36 7.54 6.85 -5.03
C SER A 36 6.14 6.60 -5.58
N ILE A 37 5.12 6.46 -4.71
CA ILE A 37 3.71 6.37 -5.11
C ILE A 37 3.23 7.66 -5.77
N ILE A 38 3.56 8.83 -5.20
CA ILE A 38 3.17 10.13 -5.78
C ILE A 38 3.80 10.32 -7.17
N ILE A 39 5.09 9.99 -7.33
CA ILE A 39 5.79 10.08 -8.62
C ILE A 39 5.16 9.11 -9.63
N GLY A 40 4.92 7.86 -9.22
CA GLY A 40 4.24 6.87 -10.07
C GLY A 40 2.86 7.35 -10.51
N PHE A 41 2.04 7.85 -9.59
CA PHE A 41 0.72 8.40 -9.91
C PHE A 41 0.82 9.53 -10.94
N GLY A 42 1.75 10.47 -10.76
CA GLY A 42 1.99 11.57 -11.69
C GLY A 42 2.42 11.10 -13.08
N VAL A 43 3.30 10.10 -13.18
CA VAL A 43 3.69 9.53 -14.47
C VAL A 43 2.55 8.77 -15.13
N GLY A 44 1.71 8.06 -14.38
CA GLY A 44 0.51 7.41 -14.90
C GLY A 44 -0.54 8.40 -15.45
N CYS A 45 -0.53 9.66 -15.02
CA CYS A 45 -1.37 10.71 -15.63
C CYS A 45 -0.99 11.01 -17.09
N ILE A 46 0.26 10.77 -17.51
CA ILE A 46 0.73 11.05 -18.87
C ILE A 46 -0.04 10.20 -19.91
N PRO A 47 -0.04 8.85 -19.85
CA PRO A 47 -0.83 8.04 -20.77
C PRO A 47 -2.34 8.24 -20.57
N LEU A 48 -2.81 8.56 -19.36
CA LEU A 48 -4.23 8.86 -19.11
C LEU A 48 -4.69 10.07 -19.94
N ILE A 49 -3.95 11.18 -19.85
CA ILE A 49 -4.24 12.40 -20.59
C ILE A 49 -4.06 12.14 -22.09
N GLY A 50 -2.96 11.50 -22.50
CA GLY A 50 -2.66 11.22 -23.90
C GLY A 50 -3.72 10.36 -24.60
N ILE A 51 -4.14 9.26 -23.97
CA ILE A 51 -5.19 8.40 -24.52
C ILE A 51 -6.55 9.10 -24.46
N GLY A 52 -6.83 9.87 -23.40
CA GLY A 52 -8.07 10.65 -23.29
C GLY A 52 -8.23 11.66 -24.43
N TYR A 53 -7.14 12.33 -24.83
CA TYR A 53 -7.14 13.18 -26.03
C TYR A 53 -7.33 12.38 -27.32
N TRP A 54 -6.64 11.25 -27.46
CA TRP A 54 -6.73 10.41 -28.67
C TRP A 54 -8.12 9.81 -28.88
N LEU A 55 -8.81 9.47 -27.80
CA LEU A 55 -10.15 8.88 -27.82
C LEU A 55 -11.28 9.92 -27.69
N ARG A 56 -10.99 11.22 -27.77
CA ARG A 56 -11.98 12.30 -27.57
C ARG A 56 -13.19 12.21 -28.52
N GLU A 57 -12.98 11.78 -29.75
CA GLU A 57 -14.07 11.61 -30.72
C GLU A 57 -14.85 10.30 -30.53
N GLN A 58 -14.30 9.36 -29.76
CA GLN A 58 -14.84 8.01 -29.57
C GLN A 58 -15.51 7.83 -28.20
N ILE A 59 -15.15 8.66 -27.22
CA ILE A 59 -15.63 8.60 -25.84
C ILE A 59 -16.29 9.93 -25.51
N SER A 60 -17.48 9.88 -24.90
CA SER A 60 -18.14 11.08 -24.39
C SER A 60 -17.30 11.77 -23.33
N MET A 61 -17.46 13.08 -23.18
CA MET A 61 -16.78 13.83 -22.11
C MET A 61 -17.03 13.22 -20.72
N ASP A 62 -18.24 12.72 -20.47
CA ASP A 62 -18.60 12.04 -19.22
C ASP A 62 -17.79 10.77 -19.00
N GLY A 63 -17.53 9.99 -20.06
CA GLY A 63 -16.71 8.78 -19.99
C GLY A 63 -15.26 9.08 -19.65
N VAL A 64 -14.70 10.15 -20.23
CA VAL A 64 -13.35 10.62 -19.90
C VAL A 64 -13.27 11.06 -18.44
N VAL A 65 -14.23 11.85 -17.97
CA VAL A 65 -14.30 12.30 -16.56
C VAL A 65 -14.43 11.11 -15.61
N ALA A 66 -15.26 10.13 -15.94
CA ALA A 66 -15.43 8.92 -15.14
C ALA A 66 -14.10 8.16 -14.98
N VAL A 67 -13.34 7.97 -16.07
CA VAL A 67 -12.04 7.28 -16.02
C VAL A 67 -11.02 8.07 -15.19
N MET A 68 -11.00 9.41 -15.32
CA MET A 68 -10.14 10.25 -14.47
C MET A 68 -10.48 10.11 -12.98
N LEU A 69 -11.77 10.13 -12.62
CA LEU A 69 -12.22 9.96 -11.25
C LEU A 69 -11.87 8.56 -10.71
N ILE A 70 -12.08 7.52 -11.51
CA ILE A 70 -11.70 6.15 -11.14
C ILE A 70 -10.20 6.06 -10.89
N TYR A 71 -9.37 6.65 -11.77
CA TYR A 71 -7.92 6.67 -11.60
C TYR A 71 -7.51 7.43 -10.35
N LEU A 72 -8.13 8.58 -10.06
CA LEU A 72 -7.88 9.37 -8.85
C LEU A 72 -8.25 8.59 -7.58
N CYS A 73 -9.44 7.97 -7.55
CA CYS A 73 -9.89 7.14 -6.44
C CYS A 73 -8.97 5.94 -6.24
N ALA A 74 -8.57 5.25 -7.32
CA ALA A 74 -7.65 4.12 -7.25
C ALA A 74 -6.28 4.56 -6.72
N GLY A 75 -5.74 5.68 -7.21
CA GLY A 75 -4.49 6.26 -6.72
C GLY A 75 -4.56 6.63 -5.23
N TYR A 76 -5.65 7.26 -4.80
CA TYR A 76 -5.90 7.61 -3.40
C TYR A 76 -5.96 6.37 -2.51
N SER A 77 -6.77 5.37 -2.88
CA SER A 77 -6.88 4.11 -2.14
C SER A 77 -5.55 3.37 -2.08
N PHE A 78 -4.79 3.32 -3.19
CA PHE A 78 -3.48 2.70 -3.23
C PHE A 78 -2.47 3.43 -2.34
N PHE A 79 -2.45 4.76 -2.35
CA PHE A 79 -1.61 5.57 -1.48
C PHE A 79 -1.90 5.29 0.00
N HIS A 80 -3.17 5.30 0.40
CA HIS A 80 -3.56 5.04 1.79
C HIS A 80 -3.26 3.60 2.21
N ALA A 81 -3.59 2.60 1.37
CA ALA A 81 -3.32 1.20 1.69
C ALA A 81 -1.84 0.93 1.98
N ASN A 82 -0.93 1.60 1.28
CA ASN A 82 0.52 1.42 1.47
C ASN A 82 1.11 2.26 2.61
N ASN A 83 0.60 3.48 2.86
CA ASN A 83 1.19 4.38 3.86
C ASN A 83 0.51 4.33 5.24
N MET A 84 -0.72 3.84 5.37
CA MET A 84 -1.52 3.94 6.60
C MET A 84 -0.83 3.35 7.84
N GLY A 85 -0.08 2.24 7.69
CA GLY A 85 0.67 1.64 8.79
C GLY A 85 1.83 2.50 9.29
N GLU A 86 2.54 3.17 8.40
CA GLU A 86 3.64 4.08 8.76
C GLU A 86 3.11 5.41 9.28
N THR A 87 2.13 5.99 8.59
CA THR A 87 1.47 7.24 8.98
C THR A 87 0.84 7.13 10.37
N SER A 88 0.14 6.03 10.68
CA SER A 88 -0.49 5.86 12.01
C SER A 88 0.54 5.80 13.14
N ARG A 89 1.70 5.18 12.93
CA ARG A 89 2.80 5.18 13.90
C ARG A 89 3.39 6.57 14.08
N ARG A 90 3.69 7.27 12.97
CA ARG A 90 4.21 8.64 13.00
C ARG A 90 3.26 9.58 13.74
N VAL A 91 1.97 9.57 13.41
CA VAL A 91 0.95 10.40 14.07
C VAL A 91 0.85 10.09 15.56
N ARG A 92 0.87 8.82 15.95
CA ARG A 92 0.81 8.45 17.37
C ARG A 92 2.04 8.93 18.15
N ILE A 93 3.25 8.74 17.60
CA ILE A 93 4.48 9.24 18.24
C ILE A 93 4.43 10.77 18.35
N SER A 94 4.04 11.46 17.28
CA SER A 94 3.90 12.93 17.28
C SER A 94 2.89 13.42 18.32
N LEU A 95 1.75 12.74 18.45
CA LEU A 95 0.74 13.08 19.46
C LEU A 95 1.25 12.86 20.88
N GLU A 96 1.99 11.77 21.12
CA GLU A 96 2.59 11.50 22.42
C GLU A 96 3.65 12.54 22.81
N LEU A 97 4.46 12.98 21.84
CA LEU A 97 5.43 14.07 22.04
C LEU A 97 4.74 15.41 22.26
N ALA A 98 3.68 15.70 21.51
CA ALA A 98 2.91 16.94 21.68
C ALA A 98 2.23 17.03 23.06
N ASN A 99 1.85 15.89 23.64
CA ASN A 99 1.23 15.81 24.97
C ASN A 99 2.25 15.70 26.11
N ALA A 100 3.55 15.70 25.82
CA ALA A 100 4.64 15.64 26.80
C ALA A 100 5.46 16.94 26.74
N PRO A 101 5.07 18.01 27.45
CA PRO A 101 5.73 19.31 27.36
C PRO A 101 7.22 19.29 27.74
N GLU A 102 7.62 18.37 28.62
CA GLU A 102 9.03 18.14 29.01
C GLU A 102 9.78 17.16 28.07
N GLY A 103 9.11 16.70 27.00
CA GLY A 103 9.60 15.68 26.10
C GLY A 103 9.46 14.25 26.63
N LEU A 104 9.86 13.27 25.80
CA LEU A 104 9.94 11.86 26.15
C LEU A 104 11.34 11.34 25.83
N THR A 105 11.90 10.53 26.74
CA THR A 105 13.14 9.83 26.47
C THR A 105 12.90 8.70 25.45
N TYR A 106 13.97 8.29 24.77
CA TYR A 106 13.89 7.17 23.82
C TYR A 106 13.35 5.89 24.47
N GLU A 107 13.75 5.58 25.70
CA GLU A 107 13.28 4.42 26.45
C GLU A 107 11.78 4.49 26.79
N GLN A 108 11.29 5.68 27.16
CA GLN A 108 9.86 5.90 27.40
C GLN A 108 9.03 5.68 26.13
N ILE A 109 9.52 6.14 24.98
CA ILE A 109 8.89 5.85 23.69
C ILE A 109 8.93 4.34 23.43
N LEU A 110 10.08 3.69 23.56
CA LEU A 110 10.25 2.27 23.25
C LEU A 110 9.34 1.37 24.10
N ASN A 111 9.17 1.69 25.38
CA ASN A 111 8.24 0.99 26.27
C ASN A 111 6.77 1.12 25.85
N ARG A 112 6.36 2.26 25.30
CA ARG A 112 4.99 2.46 24.79
C ARG A 112 4.74 1.70 23.48
N TYR A 113 5.78 1.47 22.70
CA TYR A 113 5.74 0.70 21.45
C TYR A 113 6.25 -0.74 21.61
N ASN A 114 6.33 -1.25 22.84
CA ASN A 114 6.91 -2.55 23.15
C ASN A 114 6.44 -3.65 22.19
N SER A 115 7.40 -4.31 21.53
CA SER A 115 7.17 -5.33 20.52
C SER A 115 6.42 -6.54 21.09
N ASN A 116 6.63 -6.88 22.37
CA ASN A 116 5.97 -8.03 22.99
C ASN A 116 4.46 -7.86 23.10
N THR A 117 3.97 -6.71 23.56
CA THR A 117 2.52 -6.45 23.63
C THR A 117 1.89 -6.36 22.25
N GLN A 118 2.61 -5.85 21.25
CA GLN A 118 2.14 -5.88 19.86
C GLN A 118 2.02 -7.31 19.31
N VAL A 119 3.01 -8.17 19.58
CA VAL A 119 3.01 -9.58 19.16
C VAL A 119 1.89 -10.35 19.86
N GLN A 120 1.73 -10.21 21.17
CA GLN A 120 0.65 -10.84 21.93
C GLN A 120 -0.73 -10.46 21.39
N ARG A 121 -0.99 -9.16 21.14
CA ARG A 121 -2.27 -8.70 20.57
C ARG A 121 -2.50 -9.19 19.13
N ARG A 122 -1.45 -9.44 18.36
CA ARG A 122 -1.57 -10.02 17.01
C ARG A 122 -1.87 -11.51 17.07
N LEU A 123 -1.19 -12.25 17.95
CA LEU A 123 -1.42 -13.68 18.16
C LEU A 123 -2.83 -13.95 18.71
N ALA A 124 -3.29 -13.16 19.70
CA ALA A 124 -4.64 -13.28 20.24
C ALA A 124 -5.71 -13.14 19.15
N ARG A 125 -5.59 -12.14 18.27
CA ARG A 125 -6.53 -11.96 17.15
C ARG A 125 -6.51 -13.10 16.14
N LEU A 126 -5.34 -13.68 15.86
CA LEU A 126 -5.22 -14.84 14.98
C LEU A 126 -5.82 -16.11 15.62
N LEU A 127 -5.66 -16.29 16.94
CA LEU A 127 -6.31 -17.36 17.69
C LEU A 127 -7.84 -17.19 17.68
N GLU A 128 -8.33 -15.98 17.97
CA GLU A 128 -9.77 -15.63 17.96
C GLU A 128 -10.40 -15.83 16.57
N ALA A 129 -9.69 -15.50 15.49
CA ALA A 129 -10.12 -15.76 14.12
C ALA A 129 -10.09 -17.25 13.73
N GLY A 130 -9.54 -18.11 14.59
CA GLY A 130 -9.35 -19.55 14.34
C GLY A 130 -8.32 -19.84 13.24
N ASP A 131 -7.42 -18.89 13.00
CA ASP A 131 -6.42 -18.92 11.94
C ASP A 131 -5.16 -19.70 12.36
N ILE A 132 -4.85 -19.64 13.65
CA ILE A 132 -3.83 -20.43 14.34
C ILE A 132 -4.48 -21.15 15.53
N GLU A 133 -3.82 -22.18 16.05
CA GLU A 133 -4.22 -22.89 17.26
C GLU A 133 -3.03 -23.11 18.19
N GLN A 134 -3.30 -23.22 19.48
CA GLN A 134 -2.28 -23.52 20.47
C GLN A 134 -2.34 -25.00 20.81
N SER A 135 -1.27 -25.72 20.48
CA SER A 135 -1.08 -27.14 20.82
C SER A 135 0.01 -27.24 21.88
N GLY A 136 -0.40 -27.25 23.16
CA GLY A 136 0.52 -27.22 24.30
C GLY A 136 1.28 -25.89 24.39
N THR A 137 2.60 -25.95 24.28
CA THR A 137 3.49 -24.76 24.29
C THR A 137 3.71 -24.17 22.89
N ALA A 138 3.30 -24.86 21.83
CA ALA A 138 3.51 -24.44 20.45
C ALA A 138 2.27 -23.77 19.85
N ILE A 139 2.49 -22.76 19.01
CA ILE A 139 1.46 -22.10 18.20
C ILE A 139 1.58 -22.65 16.77
N CYS A 140 0.52 -23.28 16.28
CA CYS A 140 0.48 -23.94 14.97
C CYS A 140 -0.53 -23.26 14.04
N LEU A 141 -0.27 -23.31 12.73
CA LEU A 141 -1.17 -22.72 11.74
C LEU A 141 -2.28 -23.71 11.36
N LYS A 142 -3.54 -23.30 11.52
CA LYS A 142 -4.69 -24.19 11.33
C LYS A 142 -5.24 -24.19 9.91
N LYS A 143 -5.33 -23.02 9.27
CA LYS A 143 -5.96 -22.87 7.95
C LYS A 143 -4.93 -22.67 6.84
N ARG A 144 -4.85 -23.62 5.90
CA ARG A 144 -4.00 -23.55 4.70
C ARG A 144 -4.25 -22.32 3.81
N ARG A 145 -5.46 -21.74 3.84
CA ARG A 145 -5.83 -20.54 3.05
C ARG A 145 -5.00 -19.31 3.42
N ILE A 146 -4.57 -19.20 4.68
CA ILE A 146 -3.73 -18.10 5.15
C ILE A 146 -2.36 -18.17 4.50
N LEU A 147 -1.83 -19.38 4.26
CA LEU A 147 -0.55 -19.56 3.57
C LEU A 147 -0.64 -19.07 2.13
N VAL A 148 -1.73 -19.34 1.43
CA VAL A 148 -1.92 -18.85 0.06
C VAL A 148 -1.95 -17.32 0.05
N MET A 149 -2.71 -16.69 0.94
CA MET A 149 -2.75 -15.23 1.06
C MET A 149 -1.37 -14.66 1.41
N TYR A 150 -0.64 -15.31 2.32
CA TYR A 150 0.72 -14.96 2.68
C TYR A 150 1.64 -14.99 1.45
N TYR A 151 1.66 -16.09 0.67
CA TYR A 151 2.51 -16.20 -0.51
C TYR A 151 2.16 -15.18 -1.59
N VAL A 152 0.88 -14.90 -1.82
CA VAL A 152 0.43 -13.87 -2.76
C VAL A 152 0.92 -12.49 -2.32
N VAL A 153 0.65 -12.11 -1.07
CA VAL A 153 1.08 -10.80 -0.54
C VAL A 153 2.60 -10.68 -0.51
N TYR A 154 3.30 -11.75 -0.14
CA TYR A 154 4.76 -11.79 -0.11
C TYR A 154 5.34 -11.63 -1.52
N PHE A 155 4.81 -12.35 -2.50
CA PHE A 155 5.22 -12.24 -3.90
C PHE A 155 5.04 -10.81 -4.41
N PHE A 156 3.86 -10.21 -4.20
CA PHE A 156 3.61 -8.83 -4.62
C PHE A 156 4.51 -7.84 -3.88
N LYS A 157 4.73 -8.00 -2.57
CA LYS A 157 5.68 -7.15 -1.84
C LYS A 157 7.10 -7.28 -2.37
N HIS A 158 7.54 -8.50 -2.66
CA HIS A 158 8.87 -8.74 -3.21
C HIS A 158 8.99 -8.09 -4.60
N LEU A 159 7.99 -8.26 -5.46
CA LEU A 159 7.94 -7.64 -6.79
C LEU A 159 7.95 -6.11 -6.70
N VAL A 160 7.17 -5.53 -5.79
CA VAL A 160 7.01 -4.07 -5.68
C VAL A 160 8.20 -3.41 -4.97
N PHE A 161 8.61 -3.93 -3.82
CA PHE A 161 9.59 -3.26 -2.95
C PHE A 161 11.02 -3.78 -3.09
N GLY A 162 11.21 -5.00 -3.62
CA GLY A 162 12.53 -5.63 -3.76
C GLY A 162 13.10 -6.04 -2.41
N SER A 163 13.06 -7.35 -2.12
CA SER A 163 13.65 -8.02 -0.95
C SER A 163 13.64 -7.25 0.38
N THR A 164 12.57 -7.42 1.17
CA THR A 164 12.69 -7.23 2.62
C THR A 164 13.27 -8.51 3.21
N ASN A 165 14.57 -8.49 3.53
CA ASN A 165 15.11 -9.44 4.49
C ASN A 165 14.29 -9.29 5.78
N HIS A 166 13.78 -10.42 6.26
CA HIS A 166 13.33 -10.56 7.65
C HIS A 166 14.54 -10.64 8.56
#